data_AF-A0A7W0X1H1-F1
#
_entry.id   AF-A0A7W0X1H1-F1
#
_cell.length_a   1.000
_cell.length_b   1.000
_cell.length_c   1.000
_cell.angle_alpha   90.00
_cell.angle_beta   90.00
_cell.angle_gamma   90.00
#
_symmetry.space_group_name_H-M   'P 1'
#
loop_
_entity.id
_entity.type
_entity.pdbx_description
1 polymer ?
#
loop_
_entity_poly.entity_id
_entity_poly.type
_entity_poly.pdbx_seq_one_letter_code
_entity_poly.pdbx_strand_id
1 'polypeptide(L)' 'MRRAVQVWLILCVAGAMVLLGALSLGSMPISAIDAVQFLLRPENSPASEVIHHLRLPRALAAFAAGGLLAVAGALMQVL' A
#
# COMPACT_ATOMS: atom_id res chain seq x y z
N MET A 1 3.11 23.49 -14.73
CA MET A 1 3.84 22.38 -14.06
C MET A 1 3.59 22.31 -12.55
N ARG A 2 3.54 23.42 -11.80
CA ARG A 2 3.29 23.42 -10.34
C ARG A 2 2.06 22.61 -9.89
N ARG A 3 0.92 22.76 -10.58
CA ARG A 3 -0.32 22.01 -10.31
C ARG A 3 -0.15 20.50 -10.51
N ALA A 4 0.54 20.08 -11.58
CA ALA A 4 0.78 18.67 -11.85
C ALA A 4 1.63 18.05 -10.74
N VAL A 5 2.73 18.72 -10.34
CA VAL A 5 3.59 18.26 -9.23
C VAL A 5 2.79 18.13 -7.93
N GLN A 6 1.89 19.07 -7.64
CA GLN A 6 1.01 18.98 -6.47
C GLN A 6 0.10 17.76 -6.53
N VAL A 7 -0.50 17.46 -7.69
CA VAL A 7 -1.36 16.28 -7.86
C VAL A 7 -0.56 14.99 -7.66
N TRP A 8 0.62 14.87 -8.28
CA TRP A 8 1.49 13.71 -8.10
C TRP A 8 1.90 13.50 -6.64
N LEU A 9 2.26 14.57 -5.93
CA LEU A 9 2.59 14.50 -4.51
C LEU A 9 1.39 14.02 -3.67
N ILE A 10 0.20 14.58 -3.91
CA ILE A 10 -1.02 14.18 -3.18
C ILE A 10 -1.31 12.69 -3.43
N LEU A 11 -1.22 12.22 -4.67
CA LEU A 11 -1.46 10.82 -5.01
C LEU A 11 -0.42 9.89 -4.38
N CYS A 12 0.86 10.27 -4.36
CA CYS A 12 1.89 9.49 -3.67
C CYS A 12 1.61 9.38 -2.16
N VAL A 13 1.24 10.48 -1.51
CA VAL A 13 0.90 10.48 -0.07
C VAL A 13 -0.35 9.66 0.19
N ALA A 14 -1.39 9.79 -0.63
CA ALA A 14 -2.60 8.99 -0.53
C ALA A 14 -2.31 7.49 -0.71
N GLY A 15 -1.51 7.11 -1.70
CA GLY A 15 -1.09 5.73 -1.92
C GLY A 15 -0.32 5.15 -0.73
N ALA A 16 0.61 5.91 -0.16
CA ALA A 16 1.33 5.50 1.05
C ALA A 16 0.38 5.30 2.25
N MET A 17 -0.57 6.21 2.47
CA MET A 17 -1.57 6.07 3.54
C MET A 17 -2.46 4.83 3.35
N VAL A 18 -2.88 4.54 2.12
CA VAL A 18 -3.67 3.34 1.80
C VAL A 18 -2.87 2.07 2.04
N LEU A 19 -1.58 2.03 1.66
CA LEU A 19 -0.72 0.88 1.93
C LEU A 19 -0.52 0.65 3.43
N LEU A 20 -0.27 1.71 4.20
CA LEU A 20 -0.17 1.62 5.66
C LEU A 20 -1.48 1.14 6.29
N GLY A 21 -2.63 1.62 5.79
CA GLY A 21 -3.95 1.12 6.18
C GLY A 21 -4.12 -0.36 5.85
N ALA A 22 -3.72 -0.81 4.66
CA ALA A 22 -3.83 -2.21 4.26
C ALA A 22 -2.99 -3.16 5.14
N LEU A 23 -1.93 -2.65 5.78
CA LEU A 23 -1.13 -3.39 6.74
C LEU A 23 -1.78 -3.45 8.14
N SER A 24 -2.48 -2.40 8.57
CA SER A 24 -3.16 -2.37 9.88
C SER A 24 -4.52 -3.09 9.88
N LEU A 25 -5.27 -3.01 8.77
CA LEU A 25 -6.54 -3.71 8.61
C LEU A 25 -6.36 -5.23 8.39
N GLY A 26 -6.76 -6.04 9.36
CA GLY A 26 -6.81 -7.50 9.23
C GLY A 26 -7.35 -8.20 10.46
N SER A 27 -7.28 -9.54 10.44
CA SER A 27 -7.86 -10.44 11.46
C SER A 27 -7.25 -10.28 12.86
N MET A 28 -5.99 -9.85 12.94
CA MET A 28 -5.36 -9.43 14.19
C MET A 28 -5.30 -7.90 14.22
N PRO A 29 -5.78 -7.26 15.30
CA PRO A 29 -5.63 -5.82 15.47
C PRO A 29 -4.15 -5.52 15.67
N ILE A 30 -3.53 -4.93 14.65
CA ILE A 30 -2.15 -4.45 14.71
C ILE A 30 -2.24 -2.94 14.54
N SER A 31 -1.70 -2.18 15.50
CA SER A 31 -1.65 -0.72 15.38
C SER A 31 -0.86 -0.32 14.14
N ALA A 32 -1.19 0.83 13.53
CA ALA A 32 -0.40 1.35 12.41
C ALA A 32 1.07 1.60 12.79
N ILE A 33 1.32 1.95 14.06
CA ILE A 33 2.67 2.15 14.60
C ILE A 33 3.42 0.81 14.64
N ASP A 34 2.77 -0.22 15.18
CA ASP A 34 3.35 -1.57 15.28
C ASP A 34 3.58 -2.17 13.89
N ALA A 35 2.70 -1.90 12.93
CA ALA A 35 2.87 -2.36 11.55
C ALA A 35 4.13 -1.78 10.90
N VAL A 36 4.41 -0.48 11.10
CA VAL A 36 5.65 0.17 10.62
C VAL A 36 6.87 -0.35 11.38
N GLN A 37 6.74 -0.57 12.68
CA GLN A 37 7.82 -1.11 13.49
C GLN A 37 8.20 -2.52 13.05
N PHE A 38 7.23 -3.43 12.90
CA PHE A 38 7.47 -4.79 12.43
C PHE A 38 8.05 -4.79 11.01
N LEU A 39 7.60 -3.90 10.13
CA LEU A 39 8.14 -3.76 8.78
C LEU A 39 9.63 -3.39 8.76
N LEU A 40 10.07 -2.53 9.68
CA LEU A 40 11.46 -2.07 9.76
C LEU A 40 12.34 -2.96 10.64
N ARG A 41 11.74 -3.58 11.66
CA ARG A 41 12.37 -4.50 12.61
C ARG A 41 11.47 -5.72 12.76
N PRO A 42 11.72 -6.76 11.95
CA PRO A 42 11.01 -8.02 12.08
C PRO A 42 11.35 -8.61 13.45
N GLU A 43 10.42 -8.55 14.38
CA GLU A 43 10.52 -9.35 15.61
C GLU A 43 10.04 -10.77 15.31
N ASN A 44 10.55 -11.78 16.02
CA ASN A 44 10.12 -13.19 15.91
C ASN A 44 8.72 -13.40 16.52
N SER A 45 7.76 -12.55 16.13
CA SER A 45 6.37 -12.57 16.55
C SER A 45 5.50 -13.05 15.39
N PRO A 46 4.45 -13.85 15.65
CA PRO A 46 3.50 -14.29 14.62
C PRO A 46 2.84 -13.11 13.88
N ALA A 47 2.72 -11.94 14.51
CA ALA A 47 2.20 -10.73 13.86
C ALA A 47 3.15 -10.20 12.76
N SER A 48 4.45 -10.24 13.00
CA SER A 48 5.49 -9.83 12.04
C SER A 48 5.53 -10.75 10.84
N GLU A 49 5.40 -12.06 11.07
CA GLU A 49 5.37 -13.08 10.00
C GLU A 49 4.14 -12.89 9.10
N VAL A 50 2.96 -12.64 9.68
CA VAL A 50 1.73 -12.34 8.91
C VAL A 50 1.88 -11.04 8.09
N ILE A 51 2.55 -10.03 8.62
CA ILE A 51 2.80 -8.78 7.89
C ILE A 51 3.68 -9.06 6.65
N HIS A 52 4.81 -9.74 6.82
CA HIS A 52 5.78 -9.97 5.75
C HIS A 52 5.35 -11.03 4.73
N HIS A 53 4.71 -12.11 5.18
CA HIS A 53 4.37 -13.25 4.32
C HIS A 53 2.95 -13.19 3.75
N LEU A 54 2.07 -12.33 4.28
CA LEU A 54 0.68 -12.28 3.83
C LEU A 54 0.19 -10.86 3.53
N ARG A 55 0.27 -9.93 4.49
CA ARG A 55 -0.36 -8.60 4.33
C ARG A 55 0.37 -7.73 3.33
N LEU A 56 1.69 -7.65 3.41
CA LEU A 56 2.52 -6.86 2.50
C LEU A 56 2.47 -7.39 1.05
N PRO A 57 2.67 -8.70 0.77
CA PRO A 57 2.54 -9.22 -0.59
C PRO A 57 1.16 -8.95 -1.18
N ARG A 58 0.09 -9.16 -0.40
CA ARG A 58 -1.28 -8.90 -0.83
C ARG A 58 -1.53 -7.42 -1.13
N ALA A 59 -1.05 -6.51 -0.28
CA ALA A 59 -1.22 -5.08 -0.47
C ALA A 59 -0.50 -4.60 -1.74
N LEU A 60 0.74 -5.06 -1.97
CA LEU A 60 1.49 -4.75 -3.18
C LEU A 60 0.84 -5.33 -4.44
N ALA A 61 0.36 -6.57 -4.38
CA ALA A 61 -0.34 -7.20 -5.50
C ALA A 61 -1.62 -6.43 -5.86
N ALA A 62 -2.42 -6.03 -4.87
CA ALA A 62 -3.63 -5.23 -5.08
C ALA A 62 -3.31 -3.84 -5.66
N PHE A 63 -2.27 -3.17 -5.16
CA PHE A 63 -1.82 -1.88 -5.67
C PHE A 63 -1.35 -1.98 -7.13
N ALA A 64 -0.53 -2.99 -7.43
CA ALA A 64 -0.04 -3.24 -8.79
C ALA A 64 -1.19 -3.57 -9.75
N ALA A 65 -2.11 -4.46 -9.37
CA ALA A 65 -3.27 -4.79 -10.19
C ALA A 65 -4.16 -3.57 -10.45
N GLY A 66 -4.44 -2.77 -9.42
CA GLY A 66 -5.21 -1.53 -9.56
C GLY A 66 -4.50 -0.50 -10.45
N GLY A 67 -3.18 -0.36 -10.32
CA GLY A 67 -2.37 0.52 -11.17
C GLY A 67 -2.39 0.08 -12.63
N LEU A 68 -2.26 -1.23 -12.90
CA LEU A 68 -2.35 -1.77 -14.26
C LEU A 68 -3.74 -1.56 -14.88
N LEU A 69 -4.81 -1.73 -14.09
CA LEU A 69 -6.18 -1.45 -14.55
C LEU A 69 -6.40 0.04 -14.83
N ALA A 70 -5.87 0.92 -14.00
CA ALA A 70 -5.93 2.36 -14.21
C ALA A 70 -5.21 2.77 -15.51
N VAL A 71 -4.02 2.20 -15.77
CA VAL A 71 -3.28 2.42 -17.01
C VAL A 71 -4.05 1.86 -18.21
N ALA A 72 -4.59 0.65 -18.12
CA ALA A 72 -5.40 0.06 -19.18
C ALA A 72 -6.62 0.93 -19.51
N GLY A 73 -7.33 1.42 -18.49
CA GLY A 73 -8.46 2.34 -18.67
C GLY A 73 -8.04 3.66 -19.32
N ALA A 74 -6.90 4.23 -18.94
CA ALA A 74 -6.37 5.44 -19.57
C ALA A 74 -6.03 5.21 -21.06
N LEU A 75 -5.48 4.04 -21.41
CA LEU A 75 -5.21 3.68 -22.80
C LEU A 75 -6.50 3.50 -23.62
N MET A 76 -7.53 2.86 -23.06
CA MET A 76 -8.83 2.69 -23.71
C MET A 76 -9.57 4.02 -23.93
N GLN A 77 -9.28 5.05 -23.13
CA GLN A 77 -9.87 6.38 -23.31
C GLN A 77 -9.18 7.20 -24.40
N VAL A 78 -7.97 6.81 -24.81
CA VAL A 78 -7.18 7.51 -25.84
C VAL A 78 -7.34 6.89 -27.22
N LEU A 79 -7.67 5.59 -27.29
CA LEU A 79 -7.96 4.86 -28.54
C LEU A 79 -9.42 5.06 -28.96
#